data_AF-A0A2E8QYI9-F1
#
_entry.id   AF-A0A2E8QYI9-F1
#
_cell.length_a   1.000
_cell.length_b   1.000
_cell.length_c   1.000
_cell.angle_alpha   90.00
_cell.angle_beta   90.00
_cell.angle_gamma   90.00
#
_symmetry.space_group_name_H-M   'P 1'
#
loop_
_entity.id
_entity.type
_entity.pdbx_description
1 polymer ?
#
loop_
_entity_poly.entity_id
_entity_poly.type
_entity_poly.pdbx_seq_one_letter_code
_entity_poly.pdbx_strand_id
1 'polypeptide(L)' 'MVVAGYGIGFNQTAIGEAEPRVRRLPFDAALPTLPVWLTAHAELRTSHRVRRVFDFLAGELADMA' A
#
# COMPACT_ATOMS: atom_id res chain seq x y z
N MET A 1 -13.10 -11.88 3.27
CA MET A 1 -13.20 -12.58 4.57
C MET A 1 -13.84 -11.71 5.64
N VAL A 2 -13.23 -10.59 6.05
CA VAL A 2 -13.78 -9.71 7.11
C VAL A 2 -15.20 -9.26 6.81
N VAL A 3 -15.43 -8.63 5.65
CA VAL A 3 -16.75 -8.21 5.17
C VAL A 3 -17.75 -9.36 5.03
N ALA A 4 -17.28 -10.57 4.76
CA ALA A 4 -18.12 -11.75 4.58
C ALA A 4 -18.55 -12.39 5.92
N GLY A 5 -18.21 -11.77 7.07
CA GLY A 5 -18.65 -12.23 8.39
C GLY A 5 -17.78 -13.32 9.01
N TYR A 6 -16.57 -13.55 8.50
CA TYR A 6 -15.65 -14.58 9.03
C TYR A 6 -14.94 -14.14 10.33
N GLY A 7 -15.26 -12.97 10.88
CA GLY A 7 -14.67 -12.43 12.11
C GLY A 7 -13.61 -11.36 11.86
N ILE A 8 -12.65 -11.27 12.79
CA ILE A 8 -11.57 -10.27 12.79
C ILE A 8 -10.48 -10.69 11.80
N GLY A 9 -10.00 -9.75 10.98
CA GLY A 9 -8.87 -9.99 10.07
C GLY A 9 -7.85 -8.85 10.12
N PHE A 10 -6.63 -9.13 9.67
CA PHE A 10 -5.59 -8.13 9.48
C PHE A 10 -5.61 -7.63 8.03
N ASN A 11 -5.36 -6.34 7.84
CA ASN A 11 -5.23 -5.70 6.54
C ASN A 11 -4.36 -4.43 6.65
N GLN A 12 -4.00 -3.85 5.51
CA GLN A 12 -3.39 -2.53 5.46
C GLN A 12 -4.40 -1.46 5.86
N THR A 13 -3.97 -0.47 6.63
CA THR A 13 -4.83 0.60 7.18
C THR A 13 -5.65 1.31 6.09
N ALA A 14 -5.01 1.71 4.98
CA ALA A 14 -5.70 2.36 3.87
C ALA A 14 -6.84 1.52 3.28
N ILE A 15 -6.68 0.20 3.19
CA ILE A 15 -7.73 -0.71 2.69
C ILE A 15 -8.87 -0.82 3.70
N GLY A 16 -8.54 -0.90 5.00
CA GLY A 16 -9.53 -0.98 6.06
C GLY A 16 -10.37 0.29 6.22
N GLU A 17 -9.72 1.46 6.13
CA GLU A 17 -10.39 2.76 6.27
C GLU A 17 -11.27 3.09 5.06
N ALA A 18 -10.93 2.57 3.88
CA ALA A 18 -11.73 2.74 2.66
C ALA A 18 -13.02 1.89 2.62
N GLU A 19 -13.19 0.90 3.51
CA GLU A 19 -14.37 0.02 3.53
C GLU A 19 -15.33 0.40 4.68
N PRO A 20 -16.50 0.99 4.38
CA PRO A 20 -17.41 1.49 5.41
C PRO A 20 -18.01 0.41 6.32
N ARG A 21 -18.03 -0.86 5.89
CA ARG A 21 -18.60 -1.97 6.67
C ARG A 21 -17.64 -2.57 7.68
N VAL A 22 -16.39 -2.13 7.71
CA VAL A 22 -15.40 -2.59 8.70
C VAL A 22 -14.98 -1.43 9.59
N ARG A 23 -14.48 -1.77 10.78
CA ARG A 23 -13.93 -0.80 11.72
C ARG A 23 -12.62 -1.31 12.28
N ARG A 24 -11.65 -0.41 12.38
CA ARG A 24 -10.36 -0.70 13.03
C ARG A 24 -10.57 -0.99 14.52
N LEU A 25 -9.96 -2.08 14.98
CA LEU A 25 -9.89 -2.42 16.40
C LEU A 25 -8.62 -1.80 17.02
N PRO A 26 -8.67 -1.38 18.31
CA PRO A 26 -7.48 -0.95 19.02
C PRO A 26 -6.46 -2.10 19.08
N PHE A 27 -5.21 -1.76 18.84
CA PHE A 27 -4.10 -2.71 18.85
C PHE A 27 -2.86 -1.97 19.33
N ASP A 28 -2.41 -2.29 20.55
CA ASP A 28 -1.40 -1.50 21.28
C ASP A 28 0.05 -1.93 20.97
N ALA A 29 0.25 -2.78 19.96
CA ALA A 29 1.56 -3.19 19.48
C ALA A 29 1.92 -2.50 18.16
N ALA A 30 3.15 -2.02 18.06
CA ALA A 30 3.69 -1.52 16.81
C ALA A 30 3.88 -2.69 15.84
N LEU A 31 3.21 -2.62 14.69
CA LEU A 31 3.46 -3.54 13.58
C LEU A 31 4.60 -2.98 12.71
N PRO A 32 5.47 -3.84 12.16
CA PRO A 32 6.48 -3.40 11.21
C PRO A 32 5.80 -2.90 9.93
N THR A 33 6.31 -1.79 9.39
CA THR A 33 5.86 -1.29 8.08
C THR A 33 6.37 -2.21 6.99
N LEU A 34 5.48 -2.63 6.08
CA LEU A 34 5.88 -3.38 4.90
C LEU A 34 6.37 -2.38 3.84
N PRO A 35 7.66 -2.37 3.50
CA PRO A 35 8.18 -1.47 2.48
C PRO A 35 7.53 -1.75 1.12
N VAL A 36 7.22 -0.67 0.41
CA VAL A 36 6.77 -0.72 -0.98
C VAL A 36 7.95 -0.33 -1.88
N TRP A 37 8.20 -1.11 -2.92
CA TRP A 37 9.26 -0.85 -3.87
C TRP A 37 8.70 -0.62 -5.27
N LEU A 38 9.20 0.43 -5.92
CA LEU A 38 9.10 0.56 -7.36
C LEU A 38 10.27 -0.18 -7.99
N THR A 39 9.97 -1.03 -8.97
CA THR A 39 10.95 -1.89 -9.64
C THR A 39 10.66 -1.93 -11.13
N ALA A 40 11.73 -1.93 -11.93
CA ALA A 40 11.69 -2.07 -13.38
C ALA A 40 12.94 -2.81 -13.86
N HIS A 41 12.85 -3.40 -15.05
CA HIS A 41 14.01 -4.05 -15.68
C HIS A 41 15.14 -3.04 -15.92
N ALA A 42 16.40 -3.45 -15.75
CA ALA A 42 17.55 -2.55 -15.79
C ALA A 42 17.68 -1.78 -17.12
N GLU A 43 17.37 -2.43 -18.23
CA GLU A 43 17.38 -1.85 -19.58
C GLU A 43 16.37 -0.69 -19.75
N LEU A 44 15.35 -0.62 -18.91
CA LEU A 44 14.31 0.42 -18.98
C LEU A 44 14.72 1.73 -18.28
N ARG A 45 15.85 1.76 -17.56
CA ARG A 45 16.29 2.95 -16.80
C ARG A 45 16.56 4.18 -17.68
N THR A 46 16.88 3.97 -18.96
CA THR A 46 17.14 5.05 -19.93
C THR A 46 15.87 5.52 -20.64
N SER A 47 14.75 4.81 -20.51
CA SER A 47 13.49 5.18 -21.16
C SER A 47 12.85 6.38 -20.45
N HIS A 48 12.76 7.51 -21.16
CA HIS A 48 12.10 8.73 -20.66
C HIS A 48 10.63 8.49 -20.26
N ARG A 49 9.93 7.60 -20.97
CA ARG A 49 8.53 7.27 -20.65
C ARG A 49 8.43 6.51 -19.32
N VAL A 50 9.33 5.54 -19.10
CA VAL A 50 9.38 4.77 -17.86
C VAL A 50 9.75 5.69 -16.71
N ARG A 51 10.78 6.51 -16.86
CA ARG A 51 11.21 7.46 -15.83
C ARG A 51 10.08 8.41 -15.42
N ARG A 52 9.31 8.94 -16.37
CA ARG A 52 8.16 9.80 -16.06
C ARG A 52 7.11 9.13 -15.17
N VAL A 53 6.75 7.87 -15.47
CA VAL A 53 5.80 7.12 -14.65
C VAL A 53 6.39 6.80 -13.28
N PHE A 54 7.67 6.42 -13.25
CA PHE A 54 8.37 6.10 -12.02
C PHE A 54 8.45 7.30 -11.07
N ASP A 55 8.80 8.48 -11.58
CA ASP A 55 8.88 9.72 -10.80
C ASP A 55 7.49 10.11 -10.25
N PHE A 56 6.43 9.95 -11.06
CA PHE A 56 5.05 10.15 -10.61
C PHE A 56 4.67 9.18 -9.49
N LEU A 57 4.87 7.87 -9.71
CA LEU A 57 4.55 6.85 -8.70
C LEU A 57 5.38 7.02 -7.43
N ALA A 58 6.64 7.43 -7.55
CA ALA A 58 7.51 7.66 -6.39
C ALA A 58 6.99 8.83 -5.54
N GLY A 59 6.45 9.87 -6.16
CA GLY A 59 5.78 10.97 -5.46
C GLY A 59 4.50 10.53 -4.77
N GLU A 60 3.57 9.93 -5.51
CA GLU A 60 2.24 9.58 -4.99
C GLU A 60 2.28 8.45 -3.94
N LEU A 61 3.24 7.52 -4.04
CA LEU A 61 3.37 6.42 -3.09
C LEU A 61 4.23 6.76 -1.88
N ALA A 62 4.98 7.87 -1.89
CA ALA A 62 5.78 8.29 -0.73
C ALA A 62 4.89 8.61 0.48
N ASP A 63 3.69 9.15 0.24
CA ASP A 63 2.72 9.52 1.28
C ASP A 63 1.91 8.32 1.80
N MET A 64 2.03 7.15 1.17
CA MET A 64 1.38 5.91 1.58
C MET A 64 2.24 5.04 2.51
N ALA A 65 3.48 5.42 2.78
CA ALA A 65 4.46 4.70 3.61
C ALA A 65 4.57 5.27 5.02
#